data_AF-A0A925M9T2-F1
#
_entry.id   AF-A0A925M9T2-F1
#
_cell.length_a   1.000
_cell.length_b   1.000
_cell.length_c   1.000
_cell.angle_alpha   90.00
_cell.angle_beta   90.00
_cell.angle_gamma   90.00
#
_symmetry.space_group_name_H-M   'P 1'
#
loop_
_entity.id
_entity.type
_entity.pdbx_description
1 polymer ?
#
loop_
_entity_poly.entity_id
_entity_poly.type
_entity_poly.pdbx_seq_one_letter_code
_entity_poly.pdbx_strand_id
1 'polypeptide(L)'
;TSPLRRSADTGRWLARWGWRHRVDARLCELDFGDWDGRDWADIAVTEIDAWCAEFARHAPGGGEPVAALLARCAAFIDDERAGCVVGHAGWISAALWLRDCNGALPQAATWPRAVGYGALVTFLSAADRAASASSRAGSACSIPKARPARYRPTR
;
A
#
# COMPACT_ATOMS: atom_id res chain seq x y z
N THR A 1 0.09 11.50 -6.14
CA THR A 1 1.33 11.55 -5.34
C THR A 1 1.05 12.29 -4.06
N SER A 2 1.90 12.12 -3.04
CA SER A 2 1.90 13.00 -1.87
C SER A 2 2.24 14.45 -2.26
N PRO A 3 1.77 15.47 -1.51
CA PRO A 3 2.18 16.86 -1.70
C PRO A 3 3.64 17.13 -1.29
N LEU A 4 4.26 16.26 -0.46
CA LEU A 4 5.65 16.43 -0.05
C LEU A 4 6.58 16.40 -1.26
N ARG A 5 7.52 17.36 -1.32
CA ARG A 5 8.39 17.63 -2.47
C ARG A 5 8.97 16.36 -3.09
N ARG A 6 9.59 15.50 -2.28
CA ARG A 6 10.22 14.24 -2.72
C ARG A 6 9.31 13.30 -3.52
N SER A 7 8.00 13.34 -3.31
CA SER A 7 7.00 12.55 -4.05
C SER A 7 6.36 13.35 -5.18
N ALA A 8 6.04 14.61 -4.92
CA ALA A 8 5.45 15.52 -5.91
C ALA A 8 6.37 15.73 -7.12
N ASP A 9 7.68 15.77 -6.91
CA ASP A 9 8.69 15.95 -7.96
C ASP A 9 8.68 14.79 -8.95
N THR A 10 8.58 13.55 -8.46
CA THR A 10 8.42 12.35 -9.29
C THR A 10 7.13 12.43 -10.12
N GLY A 11 6.02 12.86 -9.52
CA GLY A 11 4.76 13.07 -10.25
C GLY A 11 4.87 14.09 -11.37
N ARG A 12 5.58 15.20 -11.14
CA ARG A 12 5.83 16.22 -12.17
C ARG A 12 6.69 15.68 -13.32
N TRP A 13 7.65 14.80 -13.05
CA TRP A 13 8.40 14.11 -14.10
C TRP A 13 7.52 13.16 -14.91
N LEU A 14 6.69 12.35 -14.25
CA LEU A 14 5.75 11.44 -14.93
C LEU A 14 4.76 12.21 -15.82
N ALA A 15 4.31 13.39 -15.39
CA ALA A 15 3.43 14.24 -16.20
C ALA A 15 4.07 14.64 -17.54
N ARG A 16 5.38 14.88 -17.57
CA ARG A 16 6.12 15.19 -18.81
C ARG A 16 6.19 14.00 -19.77
N TRP A 17 5.94 12.79 -19.27
CA TRP A 17 5.84 11.56 -20.06
C TRP A 17 4.39 11.20 -20.42
N GLY A 18 3.44 12.13 -20.23
CA GLY A 18 2.04 11.97 -20.63
C GLY A 18 1.12 11.38 -19.56
N TRP A 19 1.60 11.19 -18.33
CA TRP A 19 0.74 10.72 -17.23
C TRP A 19 -0.15 11.84 -16.71
N ARG A 20 -1.42 11.52 -16.38
CA ARG A 20 -2.29 12.45 -15.63
C ARG A 20 -1.84 12.47 -14.17
N HIS A 21 -1.14 13.52 -13.77
CA HIS A 21 -0.68 13.71 -12.39
C HIS A 21 -1.77 14.31 -11.51
N ARG A 22 -2.03 13.68 -10.36
CA ARG A 22 -2.86 14.21 -9.26
C ARG A 22 -2.06 14.21 -7.97
N VAL A 23 -2.26 15.23 -7.14
CA VAL A 23 -1.70 15.34 -5.79
C VAL A 23 -2.83 15.10 -4.80
N ASP A 24 -2.57 14.28 -3.76
CA ASP A 24 -3.54 13.95 -2.72
C ASP A 24 -2.85 14.01 -1.35
N ALA A 25 -3.40 14.81 -0.43
CA ALA A 25 -2.89 14.95 0.93
C ALA A 25 -2.96 13.63 1.73
N ARG A 26 -3.88 12.74 1.37
CA ARG A 26 -4.01 11.41 1.96
C ARG A 26 -2.83 10.49 1.69
N LEU A 27 -1.85 10.91 0.88
CA LEU A 27 -0.62 10.19 0.60
C LEU A 27 0.60 10.70 1.38
N CYS A 28 0.45 11.70 2.27
CA CYS A 28 1.53 12.15 3.14
C CYS A 28 2.15 11.01 3.96
N GLU A 29 3.41 11.19 4.37
CA GLU A 29 4.03 10.28 5.34
C GLU A 29 3.33 10.39 6.70
N LEU A 30 3.57 9.43 7.59
CA LEU A 30 3.25 9.58 9.01
C LEU A 30 3.82 10.90 9.53
N ASP A 31 3.00 11.67 10.23
CA ASP A 31 3.42 12.86 10.97
C ASP A 31 4.09 12.44 12.28
N PHE A 32 5.39 12.73 12.41
CA PHE A 32 6.19 12.40 13.59
C PHE A 32 6.26 13.54 14.61
N GLY A 33 5.54 14.65 14.38
CA GLY A 33 5.48 15.80 15.28
C GLY A 33 6.87 16.38 15.55
N ASP A 34 7.21 16.55 16.82
CA ASP A 34 8.48 17.12 17.26
C ASP A 34 9.70 16.24 16.92
N TRP A 35 9.49 14.99 16.48
CA TRP A 35 10.57 14.13 16.00
C TRP A 35 10.92 14.37 14.53
N ASP A 36 10.08 15.08 13.77
CA ASP A 36 10.35 15.31 12.36
C ASP A 36 11.67 16.06 12.13
N GLY A 37 12.53 15.47 11.31
CA GLY A 37 13.85 16.03 10.98
C GLY A 37 14.93 15.80 12.05
N ARG A 38 14.63 15.11 13.15
CA ARG A 38 15.61 14.72 14.18
C ARG A 38 16.26 13.38 13.84
N ASP A 39 17.46 13.16 14.37
CA ASP A 39 18.09 11.83 14.35
C ASP A 39 17.41 10.94 15.40
N TRP A 40 17.29 9.63 15.11
CA TRP A 40 16.78 8.64 16.06
C TRP A 40 17.63 8.57 17.33
N ALA A 41 18.93 8.84 17.23
CA ALA A 41 19.82 8.89 18.38
C ALA A 41 19.53 10.06 19.34
N ASP A 42 18.86 11.11 18.86
CA ASP A 42 18.53 12.29 19.66
C ASP A 42 17.18 12.16 20.37
N ILE A 43 16.34 11.20 19.97
CA ILE A 43 15.03 10.95 20.58
C ILE A 43 15.23 10.09 21.83
N ALA A 44 14.60 10.45 22.94
CA ALA A 44 14.79 9.70 24.17
C ALA A 44 14.21 8.29 24.03
N VAL A 45 14.98 7.27 24.42
CA VAL A 45 14.58 5.87 24.34
C VAL A 45 13.24 5.61 25.01
N THR A 46 12.96 6.28 26.14
CA THR A 46 11.66 6.17 26.83
C THR A 46 10.48 6.66 26.01
N GLU A 47 10.68 7.65 25.13
CA GLU A 47 9.62 8.12 24.22
C GLU A 47 9.42 7.12 23.07
N ILE A 48 10.50 6.53 22.55
CA ILE A 48 10.44 5.46 21.55
C ILE A 48 9.73 4.23 22.14
N ASP A 49 10.06 3.84 23.37
CA ASP A 49 9.45 2.71 24.06
C ASP A 49 7.95 2.94 24.31
N ALA A 50 7.57 4.16 24.72
CA ALA A 50 6.17 4.54 24.89
C ALA A 50 5.39 4.43 23.58
N TRP A 51 5.99 4.88 22.47
CA TRP A 51 5.39 4.70 21.15
C TRP A 51 5.28 3.22 20.77
N CYS A 52 6.34 2.43 20.93
CA CYS A 52 6.34 1.00 20.59
C CYS A 52 5.31 0.19 21.41
N ALA A 53 5.11 0.53 22.69
CA ALA A 53 4.16 -0.14 23.58
C ALA A 53 2.71 0.01 23.11
N GLU A 54 2.34 1.19 22.60
CA GLU A 54 1.00 1.51 22.10
C GLU A 54 1.06 1.93 20.62
N PHE A 55 1.81 1.20 19.80
CA PHE A 55 2.22 1.58 18.44
C PHE A 55 1.09 2.11 17.53
N ALA A 56 -0.08 1.48 17.59
CA ALA A 56 -1.23 1.91 16.79
C ALA A 56 -1.87 3.22 17.28
N ARG A 57 -1.79 3.52 18.58
CA ARG A 57 -2.62 4.52 19.26
C ARG A 57 -1.83 5.69 19.82
N HIS A 58 -0.56 5.49 20.16
CA HIS A 58 0.34 6.53 20.62
C HIS A 58 0.93 7.28 19.42
N ALA A 59 0.95 8.61 19.51
CA ALA A 59 1.49 9.47 18.48
C ALA A 59 2.99 9.72 18.73
N PRO A 60 3.90 9.33 17.82
CA PRO A 60 5.31 9.65 17.96
C PRO A 60 5.51 11.17 17.92
N GLY A 61 6.33 11.70 18.85
CA GLY A 61 6.62 13.13 18.93
C GLY A 61 5.41 14.06 19.03
N GLY A 62 4.23 13.54 19.42
CA GLY A 62 2.98 14.29 19.43
C GLY A 62 2.33 14.52 18.06
N GLY A 63 2.80 13.84 17.00
CA GLY A 63 2.24 13.89 15.65
C GLY A 63 0.94 13.09 15.49
N GLU A 64 0.85 12.24 14.46
CA GLU A 64 -0.33 11.39 14.23
C GLU A 64 -0.11 9.94 14.69
N PRO A 65 -1.10 9.27 15.31
CA PRO A 65 -0.99 7.85 15.61
C PRO A 65 -1.09 7.00 14.34
N VAL A 66 -0.47 5.81 14.32
CA VAL A 66 -0.50 4.91 13.15
C VAL A 66 -1.92 4.54 12.73
N ALA A 67 -2.88 4.46 13.67
CA ALA A 67 -4.29 4.26 13.36
C ALA A 67 -4.90 5.37 12.48
N ALA A 68 -4.46 6.63 12.63
CA ALA A 68 -4.90 7.74 11.79
C ALA A 68 -4.34 7.61 10.36
N LEU A 69 -3.05 7.24 10.24
CA LEU A 69 -2.43 6.91 8.95
C LEU A 69 -3.18 5.76 8.24
N LEU A 70 -3.53 4.70 8.97
CA LEU A 70 -4.30 3.57 8.44
C LEU A 70 -5.68 4.02 7.93
N ALA A 71 -6.41 4.83 8.70
CA ALA A 71 -7.73 5.33 8.31
C ALA A 71 -7.64 6.18 7.02
N ARG A 72 -6.67 7.08 6.95
CA ARG A 72 -6.39 7.92 5.78
C ARG A 72 -5.99 7.09 4.55
N CYS A 73 -5.18 6.06 4.75
CA CYS A 73 -4.75 5.14 3.69
C CYS A 73 -5.93 4.33 3.15
N ALA A 74 -6.79 3.80 4.03
CA ALA A 74 -8.01 3.08 3.65
C ALA A 74 -8.95 3.96 2.81
N ALA A 75 -9.24 5.19 3.28
CA ALA A 75 -10.07 6.13 2.55
C ALA A 75 -9.53 6.43 1.14
N PHE A 76 -8.21 6.58 0.97
CA PHE A 76 -7.61 6.76 -0.34
C PHE A 76 -7.79 5.52 -1.25
N ILE A 77 -7.54 4.32 -0.71
CA ILE A 77 -7.64 3.06 -1.48
C ILE A 77 -9.07 2.79 -1.92
N ASP A 78 -10.06 3.14 -1.11
CA ASP A 78 -11.47 2.95 -1.41
C ASP A 78 -12.00 3.94 -2.46
N ASP A 79 -11.55 5.20 -2.40
CA ASP A 79 -12.02 6.27 -3.29
C ASP A 79 -11.32 6.28 -4.66
N GLU A 80 -10.03 5.95 -4.72
CA GLU A 80 -9.19 6.22 -5.89
C GLU A 80 -8.79 4.94 -6.64
N ARG A 81 -9.15 4.87 -7.91
CA ARG A 81 -8.58 3.91 -8.86
C ARG A 81 -7.40 4.51 -9.60
N ALA A 82 -6.27 4.63 -8.90
CA ALA A 82 -5.02 5.12 -9.46
C ALA A 82 -4.25 4.00 -10.18
N GLY A 83 -3.68 4.30 -11.36
CA GLY A 83 -2.77 3.38 -12.06
C GLY A 83 -1.37 3.29 -11.42
N CYS A 84 -0.96 4.32 -10.68
CA CYS A 84 0.29 4.35 -9.93
C CYS A 84 0.17 5.34 -8.76
N VAL A 85 0.69 4.96 -7.60
CA VAL A 85 0.79 5.82 -6.40
C VAL A 85 2.25 6.00 -6.06
N VAL A 86 2.70 7.26 -6.03
CA VAL A 86 4.01 7.62 -5.49
C VAL A 86 3.79 8.19 -4.10
N GLY A 87 4.35 7.54 -3.09
CA GLY A 87 4.16 7.86 -1.67
C GLY A 87 5.47 7.66 -0.89
N HIS A 88 5.32 7.33 0.39
CA HIS A 88 6.45 7.18 1.32
C HIS A 88 6.41 5.82 2.01
N ALA A 89 7.50 5.47 2.68
CA ALA A 89 7.66 4.12 3.22
C ALA A 89 6.59 3.78 4.27
N GLY A 90 6.27 4.71 5.19
CA GLY A 90 5.25 4.48 6.21
C GLY A 90 3.86 4.32 5.59
N TRP A 91 3.51 5.17 4.62
CA TRP A 91 2.25 5.03 3.87
C TRP A 91 2.15 3.70 3.11
N ILE A 92 3.22 3.26 2.45
CA ILE A 92 3.24 1.99 1.72
C ILE A 92 3.14 0.81 2.70
N SER A 93 3.83 0.85 3.84
CA SER A 93 3.67 -0.15 4.91
C SER A 93 2.24 -0.20 5.44
N ALA A 94 1.58 0.95 5.61
CA ALA A 94 0.17 1.02 6.00
C ALA A 94 -0.76 0.37 4.96
N ALA A 95 -0.55 0.66 3.68
CA ALA A 95 -1.33 0.05 2.59
C ALA A 95 -1.16 -1.48 2.54
N LEU A 96 0.07 -1.97 2.74
CA LEU A 96 0.38 -3.39 2.84
C LEU A 96 -0.28 -4.04 4.08
N TRP A 97 -0.24 -3.36 5.22
CA TRP A 97 -0.91 -3.82 6.43
C TRP A 97 -2.43 -3.96 6.23
N LEU A 98 -3.08 -2.94 5.66
CA LEU A 98 -4.52 -2.99 5.36
C LEU A 98 -4.88 -4.12 4.40
N ARG A 99 -4.00 -4.45 3.45
CA ARG A 99 -4.18 -5.57 2.52
C ARG A 99 -4.16 -6.91 3.24
N ASP A 100 -3.24 -7.10 4.18
CA ASP A 100 -2.89 -8.41 4.72
C ASP A 100 -3.56 -8.73 6.06
N CYS A 101 -3.92 -7.72 6.84
CA CYS A 101 -4.29 -7.89 8.25
C CYS A 101 -5.77 -7.61 8.57
N ASN A 102 -6.62 -7.39 7.55
CA ASN A 102 -8.09 -7.34 7.63
C ASN A 102 -8.66 -6.57 8.86
N GLY A 103 -8.14 -5.37 9.13
CA GLY A 103 -8.62 -4.50 10.20
C GLY A 103 -7.98 -4.70 11.58
N ALA A 104 -7.04 -5.64 11.72
CA ALA A 104 -6.24 -5.74 12.94
C ALA A 104 -5.38 -4.48 13.15
N LEU A 105 -5.23 -4.05 14.40
CA LEU A 105 -4.30 -2.98 14.73
C LEU A 105 -2.86 -3.51 14.76
N PRO A 106 -1.89 -2.78 14.18
CA PRO A 106 -0.49 -3.20 14.18
C PRO A 106 0.15 -3.08 15.55
N GLN A 107 1.11 -3.96 15.81
CA GLN A 107 2.08 -3.84 16.88
C GLN A 107 3.44 -3.50 16.26
N ALA A 108 4.33 -2.82 17.00
CA ALA A 108 5.64 -2.44 16.49
C ALA A 108 6.43 -3.65 15.92
N ALA A 109 6.34 -4.81 16.60
CA ALA A 109 7.03 -6.05 16.20
C ALA A 109 6.49 -6.68 14.90
N THR A 110 5.25 -6.37 14.51
CA THR A 110 4.61 -6.92 13.31
C THR A 110 4.51 -5.90 12.17
N TRP A 111 4.91 -4.66 12.42
CA TRP A 111 4.88 -3.61 11.40
C TRP A 111 5.77 -3.97 10.20
N PRO A 112 5.28 -3.84 8.96
CA PRO A 112 6.06 -4.21 7.78
C PRO A 112 7.34 -3.38 7.67
N ARG A 113 8.45 -4.05 7.37
CA ARG A 113 9.72 -3.38 7.07
C ARG A 113 9.52 -2.35 5.96
N ALA A 114 10.06 -1.15 6.19
CA ALA A 114 10.04 -0.07 5.21
C ALA A 114 10.62 -0.51 3.86
N VAL A 115 9.91 -0.16 2.79
CA VAL A 115 10.39 -0.35 1.42
C VAL A 115 11.59 0.55 1.14
N GLY A 116 12.52 0.08 0.30
CA GLY A 116 13.67 0.87 -0.12
C GLY A 116 13.30 2.00 -1.08
N TYR A 117 14.18 2.99 -1.23
CA TYR A 117 14.02 4.05 -2.22
C TYR A 117 13.88 3.48 -3.63
N GLY A 118 12.90 3.98 -4.39
CA GLY A 118 12.64 3.53 -5.76
C GLY A 118 12.03 2.13 -5.89
N ALA A 119 11.70 1.48 -4.77
CA ALA A 119 11.03 0.18 -4.81
C ALA A 119 9.59 0.30 -5.32
N LEU A 120 9.15 -0.72 -6.06
CA LEU A 120 7.78 -0.87 -6.54
C LEU A 120 7.08 -1.98 -5.76
N VAL A 121 5.87 -1.69 -5.27
CA VAL A 121 4.96 -2.66 -4.66
C VAL A 121 3.67 -2.67 -5.44
N THR A 122 3.16 -3.87 -5.74
CA THR A 122 1.86 -4.05 -6.39
C THR A 122 0.90 -4.71 -5.42
N PHE A 123 -0.32 -4.18 -5.38
CA PHE A 123 -1.43 -4.83 -4.71
C PHE A 123 -2.74 -4.47 -5.41
N LEU A 124 -3.66 -5.43 -5.45
CA LEU A 124 -5.02 -5.20 -5.92
C LEU A 124 -5.82 -4.55 -4.79
N SER A 125 -6.75 -3.63 -5.10
CA SER A 125 -7.72 -3.19 -4.09
C SER A 125 -8.61 -4.37 -3.66
N ALA A 126 -9.27 -4.27 -2.51
CA ALA A 126 -10.22 -5.32 -2.08
C ALA A 126 -11.34 -5.53 -3.14
N ALA A 127 -11.82 -4.44 -3.73
CA ALA A 127 -12.78 -4.48 -4.83
C ALA A 127 -12.23 -5.20 -6.07
N ASP A 128 -10.98 -4.95 -6.46
CA ASP A 128 -10.36 -5.60 -7.62
C ASP A 128 -10.10 -7.09 -7.36
N ARG A 129 -9.79 -7.46 -6.10
CA ARG A 129 -9.66 -8.88 -5.68
C ARG A 129 -11.00 -9.60 -5.77
N ALA A 130 -12.06 -9.00 -5.25
CA ALA A 130 -13.41 -9.56 -5.33
C ALA A 130 -13.86 -9.74 -6.79
N ALA A 131 -13.66 -8.74 -7.64
CA ALA A 131 -13.96 -8.81 -9.07
C ALA A 131 -13.15 -9.90 -9.80
N SER A 132 -11.86 -10.05 -9.45
CA SER A 132 -10.97 -11.08 -10.02
C SER A 132 -11.34 -12.50 -9.57
N ALA A 133 -11.86 -12.67 -8.35
CA ALA A 133 -12.34 -13.95 -7.85
C ALA A 133 -13.65 -14.37 -8.54
N SER A 134 -14.57 -13.43 -8.74
CA SER A 134 -15.83 -13.67 -9.47
C SER A 134 -15.61 -14.02 -10.95
N SER A 135 -14.62 -13.42 -11.62
CA SER A 135 -14.32 -13.75 -13.02
C SER A 135 -13.71 -15.14 -13.21
N ARG A 136 -12.89 -15.62 -12.25
CA ARG A 136 -12.36 -16.99 -12.25
C ARG A 136 -13.44 -18.04 -11.98
N ALA A 137 -14.42 -17.75 -11.12
CA ALA A 137 -15.54 -18.66 -10.85
C ALA A 137 -16.48 -18.82 -12.05
N GLY A 138 -16.60 -17.81 -12.93
CA GLY A 138 -17.42 -17.86 -14.15
C GLY A 138 -16.76 -18.55 -15.35
N SER A 139 -15.47 -18.88 -15.28
CA SER A 139 -14.71 -19.49 -16.39
C SER A 139 -14.51 -21.00 -16.21
N ALA A 140 -15.50 -21.72 -15.69
CA ALA A 140 -15.59 -23.16 -15.86
C ALA A 140 -16.10 -23.46 -17.28
N CYS A 141 -15.23 -23.30 -18.28
CA CYS A 141 -15.51 -23.70 -19.66
C CYS A 141 -15.65 -25.23 -19.71
N SER A 142 -16.89 -25.70 -19.94
CA SER A 142 -17.21 -27.09 -20.21
C SER A 142 -16.46 -27.56 -21.45
N ILE A 143 -15.35 -28.29 -21.26
CA ILE A 143 -14.64 -28.95 -22.36
C ILE A 143 -15.57 -30.03 -22.94
N PRO A 144 -15.98 -29.97 -24.21
CA PRO A 144 -16.70 -31.07 -24.83
C PRO A 144 -15.77 -32.28 -24.94
N LYS A 145 -16.21 -33.44 -24.44
CA LYS A 145 -15.49 -34.71 -24.59
C LYS A 145 -15.26 -34.98 -26.08
N ALA A 146 -14.01 -34.84 -26.54
CA ALA A 146 -13.61 -35.20 -27.89
C ALA A 146 -13.77 -36.72 -28.10
N ARG A 147 -14.49 -37.11 -29.15
CA ARG A 147 -14.55 -38.51 -29.62
C ARG A 147 -13.16 -38.94 -30.12
N PRO A 148 -12.69 -40.17 -29.83
CA PRO A 148 -11.39 -40.63 -30.30
C PRO A 148 -11.38 -40.80 -31.82
N ALA A 149 -10.41 -40.16 -32.48
CA ALA A 149 -10.16 -40.30 -33.91
C ALA A 149 -9.54 -41.68 -34.21
N ARG A 150 -10.09 -42.39 -35.21
CA ARG A 150 -9.53 -43.65 -35.71
C ARG A 150 -8.28 -43.34 -36.55
N TYR A 151 -7.16 -43.92 -36.15
CA TYR A 151 -5.90 -43.90 -36.89
C TYR A 151 -6.03 -44.77 -38.17
N ARG A 152 -5.64 -44.22 -39.33
CA ARG A 152 -5.41 -44.97 -40.57
C ARG A 152 -3.96 -44.75 -41.00
N PRO A 153 -3.14 -45.80 -41.19
CA PRO A 153 -1.79 -45.66 -41.71
C PRO A 153 -1.85 -45.51 -43.24
N THR A 154 -1.08 -44.55 -43.76
CA THR A 154 -0.83 -44.39 -45.20
C THR A 154 0.23 -45.38 -45.66
N ARG A 155 0.04 -45.88 -46.89
CA ARG A 155 0.93 -46.81 -47.61
C ARG A 155 2.29 -46.20 -47.93
#